data_AF-A0A966PXB4-F1
#
_entry.id   AF-A0A966PXB4-F1
#
_cell.length_a   1.000
_cell.length_b   1.000
_cell.length_c   1.000
_cell.angle_alpha   90.00
_cell.angle_beta   90.00
_cell.angle_gamma   90.00
#
_symmetry.space_group_name_H-M   'P 1'
#
loop_
_entity.id
_entity.type
_entity.pdbx_description
1 polymer ?
#
loop_
_entity_poly.entity_id
_entity_poly.type
_entity_poly.pdbx_seq_one_letter_code
_entity_poly.pdbx_strand_id
1 'polypeptide(L)'
;MNPTQAEYIDSAKEALLNLITEAKPLVKKSDTPRAFTALLKTKTFFKAFVKTYGGKDNIDSRTNTLSYIVRDALYDKTFSMSEKLIELESFLRKTYREKYPEDLQAKQKAKAEKAKAFEKDVKGTAKAESTAKKDYIAIFTNMGGNLLTEANKAGDARSFTAILKVYATKQDNLIGKFVSKYFEGADNQTSRVNTFLYTIRDLFFKPTPKPGQTLPTSPTGWFDLKLAGIVKSSHKSKILNDEREALEAVLPKTFLKFLPKTLIVEVDKNNKITAIKSKFAEKLDDIGAKIERQKILLTNLLKLETKIKKDLLSTDHDTKMKAIIIYLMLDTGIRPGDEDNKIKIKDVDVEDLEEGEEIDQYLETYGATTLNKHHINFVRENYVALEFVGKKGTINLATISDAVLTKALKDLVEKTKANKKSNYLFLDTQGNVFSQPKVTEYLRAIVPGLNLTDFRKLKSTRVLLEALRQKQDMIKGMVFDITKDQVEDMKSEIIEVIQDVVEQAYKESVFALSHQNMNTTIKSYINPQVLLNFLATGTVAEKLEDIVLKDQKLVFDPQVFITQALAYGSAIEELYGPETYTGFEDDIEEAMFKKASVRLSSIISRFLSNAFI
;
A
#
# COMPACT_ATOMS: atom_id res chain seq x y z
N MET A 1 22.77 -22.35 12.51
CA MET A 1 21.55 -21.58 12.18
C MET A 1 20.61 -22.51 11.46
N ASN A 2 19.29 -22.36 11.66
CA ASN A 2 18.33 -23.11 10.85
C ASN A 2 18.37 -22.54 9.42
N PRO A 3 18.33 -23.39 8.37
CA PRO A 3 18.20 -22.89 7.01
C PRO A 3 16.88 -22.14 6.87
N THR A 4 16.85 -21.08 6.06
CA THR A 4 15.61 -20.48 5.62
C THR A 4 14.76 -21.50 4.85
N GLN A 5 13.45 -21.24 4.73
CA GLN A 5 12.57 -22.12 3.96
C GLN A 5 13.01 -22.25 2.49
N ALA A 6 13.54 -21.17 1.90
CA ALA A 6 14.07 -21.17 0.54
C ALA A 6 15.31 -22.08 0.44
N GLU A 7 16.32 -21.85 1.28
CA GLU A 7 17.55 -22.68 1.32
C GLU A 7 17.25 -24.17 1.55
N TYR A 8 16.27 -24.48 2.41
CA TYR A 8 15.85 -25.86 2.65
C TYR A 8 15.19 -26.49 1.41
N ILE A 9 14.33 -25.75 0.71
CA ILE A 9 13.66 -26.23 -0.50
C ILE A 9 14.70 -26.44 -1.60
N ASP A 10 15.60 -25.48 -1.81
CA ASP A 10 16.61 -25.55 -2.86
C ASP A 10 17.57 -26.73 -2.61
N SER A 11 18.02 -26.90 -1.37
CA SER A 11 18.83 -28.07 -0.96
C SER A 11 18.09 -29.40 -1.22
N ALA A 12 16.78 -29.44 -0.98
CA ALA A 12 15.97 -30.64 -1.21
C ALA A 12 15.80 -30.95 -2.70
N LYS A 13 15.65 -29.93 -3.55
CA LYS A 13 15.56 -30.08 -5.00
C LYS A 13 16.88 -30.60 -5.58
N GLU A 14 17.99 -30.02 -5.15
CA GLU A 14 19.34 -30.47 -5.54
C GLU A 14 19.60 -31.92 -5.10
N ALA A 15 19.30 -32.24 -3.84
CA ALA A 15 19.45 -33.60 -3.33
C ALA A 15 18.57 -34.62 -4.08
N LEU A 16 17.38 -34.23 -4.53
CA LEU A 16 16.51 -35.09 -5.34
C LEU A 16 17.09 -35.33 -6.75
N LEU A 17 17.66 -34.32 -7.39
CA LEU A 17 18.31 -34.45 -8.69
C LEU A 17 19.52 -35.37 -8.62
N ASN A 18 20.35 -35.23 -7.58
CA ASN A 18 21.46 -36.13 -7.31
C ASN A 18 20.96 -37.57 -7.10
N LEU A 19 19.88 -37.73 -6.35
CA LEU A 19 19.28 -39.03 -6.10
C LEU A 19 18.74 -39.71 -7.36
N ILE A 20 18.14 -38.97 -8.29
CA ILE A 20 17.71 -39.49 -9.59
C ILE A 20 18.91 -39.95 -10.41
N THR A 21 19.99 -39.16 -10.41
CA THR A 21 21.24 -39.48 -11.11
C THR A 21 21.90 -40.76 -10.58
N GLU A 22 21.87 -40.95 -9.26
CA GLU A 22 22.42 -42.14 -8.59
C GLU A 22 21.53 -43.39 -8.74
N ALA A 23 20.21 -43.22 -8.77
CA ALA A 23 19.25 -44.30 -8.88
C ALA A 23 19.15 -44.82 -10.31
N LYS A 24 20.20 -45.48 -10.82
CA LYS A 24 20.20 -46.04 -12.19
C LYS A 24 18.98 -46.93 -12.47
N PRO A 25 18.38 -46.87 -13.68
CA PRO A 25 17.29 -47.77 -14.05
C PRO A 25 17.77 -49.22 -14.07
N LEU A 26 16.86 -50.12 -13.71
CA LEU A 26 17.04 -51.56 -13.84
C LEU A 26 17.11 -51.98 -15.32
N VAL A 27 18.02 -52.89 -15.64
CA VAL A 27 18.44 -53.22 -17.02
C VAL A 27 17.88 -54.57 -17.49
N LYS A 28 17.37 -55.44 -16.60
CA LYS A 28 16.90 -56.76 -17.01
C LYS A 28 15.45 -56.69 -17.50
N LYS A 29 15.15 -57.54 -18.48
CA LYS A 29 13.82 -57.63 -19.14
C LYS A 29 12.67 -58.00 -18.18
N SER A 30 12.98 -58.58 -17.02
CA SER A 30 12.04 -58.92 -15.94
C SER A 30 11.75 -57.78 -14.97
N ASP A 31 12.46 -56.66 -15.07
CA ASP A 31 12.41 -55.60 -14.09
C ASP A 31 11.25 -54.64 -14.37
N THR A 32 10.35 -54.48 -13.39
CA THR A 32 9.19 -53.58 -13.49
C THR A 32 9.46 -52.26 -12.76
N PRO A 33 8.81 -51.15 -13.13
CA PRO A 33 8.88 -49.89 -12.38
C PRO A 33 8.50 -50.06 -10.90
N ARG A 34 7.62 -51.03 -10.60
CA ARG A 34 7.25 -51.41 -9.23
C ARG A 34 8.40 -52.08 -8.48
N ALA A 35 9.14 -52.98 -9.13
CA ALA A 35 10.34 -53.61 -8.57
C ALA A 35 11.46 -52.58 -8.30
N PHE A 36 11.63 -51.62 -9.21
CA PHE A 36 12.55 -50.48 -8.99
C PHE A 36 12.18 -49.69 -7.74
N THR A 37 10.92 -49.30 -7.56
CA THR A 37 10.48 -48.58 -6.35
C THR A 37 10.74 -49.35 -5.06
N ALA A 38 10.50 -50.67 -5.05
CA ALA A 38 10.77 -51.51 -3.89
C ALA A 38 12.28 -51.53 -3.57
N LEU A 39 13.13 -51.69 -4.60
CA LEU A 39 14.59 -51.68 -4.44
C LEU A 39 15.10 -50.30 -3.98
N LEU A 40 14.63 -49.20 -4.58
CA LEU A 40 15.03 -47.83 -4.25
C LEU A 40 14.82 -47.54 -2.76
N LYS A 41 13.69 -47.95 -2.19
CA LYS A 41 13.38 -47.79 -0.76
C LYS A 41 14.36 -48.49 0.18
N THR A 42 15.07 -49.51 -0.30
CA THR A 42 16.09 -50.20 0.49
C THR A 42 17.43 -49.46 0.53
N LYS A 43 17.69 -48.58 -0.44
CA LYS A 43 18.98 -47.90 -0.64
C LYS A 43 19.25 -46.86 0.45
N THR A 44 20.51 -46.84 0.92
CA THR A 44 20.95 -45.96 2.01
C THR A 44 20.81 -44.47 1.66
N PHE A 45 21.18 -44.08 0.44
CA PHE A 45 21.04 -42.69 -0.03
C PHE A 45 19.58 -42.23 -0.06
N PHE A 46 18.65 -43.10 -0.48
CA PHE A 46 17.21 -42.79 -0.48
C PHE A 46 16.64 -42.70 0.94
N LYS A 47 17.03 -43.62 1.82
CA LYS A 47 16.66 -43.52 3.24
C LYS A 47 17.19 -42.23 3.89
N ALA A 48 18.42 -41.81 3.56
CA ALA A 48 19.00 -40.57 4.05
C ALA A 48 18.23 -39.33 3.54
N PHE A 49 17.85 -39.32 2.26
CA PHE A 49 17.02 -38.28 1.67
C PHE A 49 15.66 -38.19 2.36
N VAL A 50 14.94 -39.31 2.51
CA VAL A 50 13.64 -39.37 3.19
C VAL A 50 13.74 -38.93 4.65
N LYS A 51 14.77 -39.37 5.38
CA LYS A 51 15.01 -38.94 6.76
C LYS A 51 15.19 -37.41 6.85
N THR A 52 15.81 -36.81 5.84
CA THR A 52 16.12 -35.39 5.82
C THR A 52 14.93 -34.53 5.40
N TYR A 53 14.16 -34.95 4.39
CA TYR A 53 13.15 -34.14 3.71
C TYR A 53 11.72 -34.69 3.75
N GLY A 54 11.51 -35.91 4.25
CA GLY A 54 10.22 -36.61 4.30
C GLY A 54 9.26 -36.11 5.39
N GLY A 55 9.77 -35.36 6.38
CA GLY A 55 8.98 -34.93 7.54
C GLY A 55 8.68 -36.06 8.53
N LYS A 56 7.76 -35.83 9.48
CA LYS A 56 7.43 -36.81 10.54
C LYS A 56 6.06 -37.47 10.32
N ASP A 57 5.08 -36.71 9.83
CA ASP A 57 3.71 -37.22 9.70
C ASP A 57 3.52 -38.02 8.40
N ASN A 58 2.84 -39.17 8.48
CA ASN A 58 2.56 -40.04 7.33
C ASN A 58 3.81 -40.45 6.54
N ILE A 59 4.92 -40.70 7.23
CA ILE A 59 6.23 -40.93 6.60
C ILE A 59 6.20 -42.03 5.53
N ASP A 60 5.40 -43.08 5.71
CA ASP A 60 5.28 -44.17 4.73
C ASP A 60 4.65 -43.70 3.41
N SER A 61 3.56 -42.93 3.49
CA SER A 61 2.90 -42.34 2.32
C SER A 61 3.84 -41.38 1.60
N ARG A 62 4.57 -40.57 2.35
CA ARG A 62 5.52 -39.59 1.79
C ARG A 62 6.74 -40.26 1.16
N THR A 63 7.24 -41.32 1.79
CA THR A 63 8.29 -42.18 1.24
C THR A 63 7.85 -42.80 -0.08
N ASN A 64 6.58 -43.22 -0.18
CA ASN A 64 6.01 -43.73 -1.41
C ASN A 64 5.98 -42.64 -2.50
N THR A 65 5.45 -41.46 -2.19
CA THR A 65 5.41 -40.32 -3.12
C THR A 65 6.80 -39.96 -3.64
N LEU A 66 7.78 -39.80 -2.75
CA LEU A 66 9.16 -39.49 -3.13
C LEU A 66 9.78 -40.59 -4.00
N SER A 67 9.50 -41.86 -3.70
CA SER A 67 9.99 -42.97 -4.52
C SER A 67 9.33 -43.03 -5.91
N TYR A 68 8.10 -42.55 -6.05
CA TYR A 68 7.41 -42.49 -7.35
C TYR A 68 7.95 -41.35 -8.21
N ILE A 69 8.26 -40.20 -7.62
CA ILE A 69 8.90 -39.09 -8.35
C ILE A 69 10.21 -39.56 -9.00
N VAL A 70 11.04 -40.28 -8.24
CA VAL A 70 12.31 -40.81 -8.75
C VAL A 70 12.10 -41.87 -9.83
N ARG A 71 11.13 -42.78 -9.62
CA ARG A 71 10.75 -43.79 -10.62
C ARG A 71 10.29 -43.13 -11.91
N ASP A 72 9.36 -42.19 -11.83
CA ASP A 72 8.75 -41.58 -13.00
C ASP A 72 9.77 -40.74 -13.77
N ALA A 73 10.67 -40.05 -13.08
CA ALA A 73 11.80 -39.36 -13.72
C ALA A 73 12.71 -40.26 -14.56
N LEU A 74 12.78 -41.56 -14.26
CA LEU A 74 13.65 -42.51 -14.94
C LEU A 74 12.94 -43.37 -15.98
N TYR A 75 11.63 -43.59 -15.81
CA TYR A 75 10.87 -44.56 -16.60
C TYR A 75 9.75 -43.93 -17.44
N ASP A 76 9.25 -42.75 -17.09
CA ASP A 76 8.18 -42.07 -17.82
C ASP A 76 8.76 -41.00 -18.76
N LYS A 77 8.66 -41.24 -20.06
CA LYS A 77 9.15 -40.32 -21.11
C LYS A 77 8.37 -39.02 -21.18
N THR A 78 7.18 -38.96 -20.57
CA THR A 78 6.34 -37.76 -20.50
C THR A 78 6.56 -36.96 -19.22
N PHE A 79 7.44 -37.43 -18.34
CA PHE A 79 7.71 -36.81 -17.06
C PHE A 79 8.40 -35.44 -17.19
N SER A 80 7.73 -34.40 -16.69
CA SER A 80 8.31 -33.06 -16.58
C SER A 80 8.91 -32.84 -15.19
N MET A 81 10.24 -32.81 -15.12
CA MET A 81 10.94 -32.59 -13.85
C MET A 81 10.65 -31.20 -13.26
N SER A 82 10.53 -30.17 -14.11
CA SER A 82 10.25 -28.80 -13.66
C SER A 82 8.87 -28.69 -13.00
N GLU A 83 7.83 -29.30 -13.58
CA GLU A 83 6.47 -29.31 -13.00
C GLU A 83 6.44 -30.08 -11.68
N LYS A 84 7.13 -31.22 -11.60
CA LYS A 84 7.16 -32.03 -10.39
C LYS A 84 7.94 -31.37 -9.26
N LEU A 85 9.00 -30.63 -9.56
CA LEU A 85 9.71 -29.82 -8.57
C LEU A 85 8.82 -28.70 -8.00
N ILE A 86 7.93 -28.10 -8.81
CA ILE A 86 6.95 -27.11 -8.36
C ILE A 86 5.91 -27.76 -7.44
N GLU A 87 5.36 -28.92 -7.81
CA GLU A 87 4.42 -29.67 -6.96
C GLU A 87 5.06 -30.06 -5.61
N LEU A 88 6.33 -30.47 -5.65
CA LEU A 88 7.10 -30.89 -4.49
C LEU A 88 7.36 -29.73 -3.52
N GLU A 89 7.36 -28.46 -3.97
CA GLU A 89 7.54 -27.33 -3.05
C GLU A 89 6.50 -27.28 -1.95
N SER A 90 5.23 -27.54 -2.26
CA SER A 90 4.15 -27.54 -1.25
C SER A 90 4.41 -28.59 -0.17
N PHE A 91 4.84 -29.77 -0.60
CA PHE A 91 5.28 -30.85 0.28
C PHE A 91 6.49 -30.42 1.14
N LEU A 92 7.54 -29.87 0.53
CA LEU A 92 8.76 -29.46 1.22
C LEU A 92 8.53 -28.30 2.19
N ARG A 93 7.61 -27.37 1.88
CA ARG A 93 7.19 -26.33 2.83
C ARG A 93 6.53 -26.93 4.06
N LYS A 94 5.73 -27.99 3.88
CA LYS A 94 5.12 -28.70 4.99
C LYS A 94 6.17 -29.41 5.84
N THR A 95 7.10 -30.15 5.22
CA THR A 95 8.16 -30.86 5.96
C THR A 95 9.14 -29.90 6.63
N TYR A 96 9.42 -28.75 6.00
CA TYR A 96 10.16 -27.65 6.62
C TYR A 96 9.48 -27.18 7.91
N ARG A 97 8.17 -26.92 7.89
CA ARG A 97 7.43 -26.50 9.09
C ARG A 97 7.36 -27.58 10.17
N GLU A 98 7.38 -28.86 9.80
CA GLU A 98 7.45 -29.96 10.78
C GLU A 98 8.84 -30.06 11.42
N LYS A 99 9.89 -29.77 10.65
CA LYS A 99 11.30 -29.90 11.06
C LYS A 99 11.81 -28.67 11.80
N TYR A 100 11.39 -27.50 11.33
CA TYR A 100 11.64 -26.18 11.90
C TYR A 100 10.28 -25.53 12.13
N PRO A 101 9.53 -25.98 13.15
CA PRO A 101 8.28 -25.32 13.51
C PRO A 101 8.56 -23.82 13.59
N GLU A 102 7.77 -23.03 12.83
CA GLU A 102 7.70 -21.59 13.07
C GLU A 102 7.60 -21.45 14.58
N ASP A 103 8.50 -20.68 15.19
CA ASP A 103 8.45 -20.43 16.61
C ASP A 103 7.14 -19.64 16.85
N LEU A 104 6.06 -20.39 17.01
CA LEU A 104 4.73 -19.88 17.26
C LEU A 104 4.77 -19.03 18.53
N GLN A 105 5.66 -19.35 19.46
CA GLN A 105 5.94 -18.50 20.62
C GLN A 105 6.62 -17.20 20.19
N ALA A 106 7.64 -17.20 19.33
CA ALA A 106 8.23 -15.96 18.80
C ALA A 106 7.22 -15.11 18.01
N LYS A 107 6.37 -15.71 17.17
CA LYS A 107 5.33 -14.99 16.42
C LYS A 107 4.25 -14.43 17.34
N GLN A 108 3.82 -15.19 18.35
CA GLN A 108 2.89 -14.74 19.38
C GLN A 108 3.52 -13.66 20.27
N LYS A 109 4.80 -13.81 20.62
CA LYS A 109 5.59 -12.85 21.38
C LYS A 109 5.72 -11.54 20.62
N ALA A 110 6.13 -11.56 19.35
CA ALA A 110 6.19 -10.38 18.50
C ALA A 110 4.81 -9.71 18.34
N LYS A 111 3.74 -10.49 18.20
CA LYS A 111 2.35 -9.96 18.16
C LYS A 111 1.94 -9.33 19.49
N ALA A 112 2.34 -9.91 20.62
CA ALA A 112 2.08 -9.40 21.97
C ALA A 112 2.89 -8.14 22.27
N GLU A 113 4.17 -8.11 21.87
CA GLU A 113 5.04 -6.93 21.99
C GLU A 113 4.50 -5.76 21.17
N LYS A 114 4.09 -5.99 19.91
CA LYS A 114 3.42 -4.96 19.10
C LYS A 114 2.14 -4.44 19.75
N ALA A 115 1.33 -5.34 20.32
CA ALA A 115 0.09 -4.93 21.02
C ALA A 115 0.39 -4.10 22.27
N LYS A 116 1.38 -4.52 23.08
CA LYS A 116 1.84 -3.78 24.27
C LYS A 116 2.41 -2.41 23.90
N ALA A 117 3.17 -2.31 22.81
CA ALA A 117 3.70 -1.03 22.33
C ALA A 117 2.58 -0.08 21.91
N PHE A 118 1.60 -0.56 21.14
CA PHE A 118 0.43 0.24 20.77
C PHE A 118 -0.39 0.67 22.00
N GLU A 119 -0.62 -0.24 22.94
CA GLU A 119 -1.34 0.08 24.19
C GLU A 119 -0.58 1.13 25.02
N LYS A 120 0.75 1.05 25.08
CA LYS A 120 1.61 2.05 25.72
C LYS A 120 1.45 3.42 25.06
N ASP A 121 1.44 3.47 23.72
CA ASP A 121 1.26 4.72 22.96
C ASP A 121 -0.13 5.35 23.20
N VAL A 122 -1.18 4.53 23.24
CA VAL A 122 -2.55 4.97 23.55
C VAL A 122 -2.66 5.48 24.98
N LYS A 123 -2.12 4.73 25.96
CA LYS A 123 -2.09 5.14 27.37
C LYS A 123 -1.29 6.42 27.58
N GLY A 124 -0.15 6.58 26.89
CA GLY A 124 0.66 7.80 26.90
C GLY A 124 -0.15 9.01 26.42
N THR A 125 -0.85 8.84 25.30
CA THR A 125 -1.74 9.88 24.73
C THR A 125 -2.87 10.27 25.70
N ALA A 126 -3.54 9.30 26.32
CA ALA A 126 -4.61 9.55 27.29
C ALA A 126 -4.08 10.21 28.58
N LYS A 127 -2.90 9.80 29.06
CA LYS A 127 -2.23 10.42 30.22
C LYS A 127 -1.84 11.87 29.92
N ALA A 128 -1.31 12.15 28.74
CA ALA A 128 -0.96 13.49 28.30
C ALA A 128 -2.19 14.41 28.26
N GLU A 129 -3.32 13.94 27.70
CA GLU A 129 -4.59 14.66 27.71
C GLU A 129 -5.09 14.93 29.15
N SER A 130 -5.13 13.89 30.00
CA SER A 130 -5.62 14.03 31.38
C SER A 130 -4.76 15.02 32.19
N THR A 131 -3.44 14.97 32.01
CA THR A 131 -2.51 15.90 32.67
C THR A 131 -2.67 17.31 32.12
N ALA A 132 -2.80 17.47 30.80
CA ALA A 132 -3.06 18.78 30.19
C ALA A 132 -4.37 19.38 30.68
N LYS A 133 -5.43 18.58 30.86
CA LYS A 133 -6.69 19.07 31.39
C LYS A 133 -6.52 19.66 32.79
N LYS A 134 -5.76 19.00 33.66
CA LYS A 134 -5.43 19.50 35.00
C LYS A 134 -4.62 20.80 34.94
N ASP A 135 -3.57 20.83 34.12
CA ASP A 135 -2.72 22.02 33.97
C ASP A 135 -3.50 23.20 33.37
N TYR A 136 -4.42 22.93 32.44
CA TYR A 136 -5.30 23.93 31.84
C TYR A 136 -6.25 24.53 32.88
N ILE A 137 -6.90 23.70 33.71
CA ILE A 137 -7.78 24.17 34.79
C ILE A 137 -6.99 25.01 35.80
N ALA A 138 -5.75 24.60 36.13
CA ALA A 138 -4.90 25.33 37.05
C ALA A 138 -4.58 26.77 36.60
N ILE A 139 -4.58 27.07 35.29
CA ILE A 139 -4.47 28.45 34.79
C ILE A 139 -5.61 29.30 35.35
N PHE A 140 -6.84 28.81 35.32
CA PHE A 140 -8.00 29.58 35.80
C PHE A 140 -8.09 29.61 37.33
N THR A 141 -7.70 28.52 38.01
CA THR A 141 -7.67 28.49 39.47
C THR A 141 -6.63 29.46 40.05
N ASN A 142 -5.45 29.54 39.43
CA ASN A 142 -4.31 30.26 40.01
C ASN A 142 -4.06 31.64 39.37
N MET A 143 -4.45 31.83 38.10
CA MET A 143 -4.30 33.10 37.38
C MET A 143 -5.66 33.76 37.08
N GLY A 144 -6.79 33.17 37.46
CA GLY A 144 -8.13 33.65 37.07
C GLY A 144 -8.40 35.11 37.42
N GLY A 145 -8.01 35.54 38.63
CA GLY A 145 -8.12 36.95 39.05
C GLY A 145 -7.32 37.89 38.14
N ASN A 146 -6.05 37.58 37.90
CA ASN A 146 -5.20 38.36 37.00
C ASN A 146 -5.74 38.37 35.56
N LEU A 147 -6.21 37.23 35.06
CA LEU A 147 -6.78 37.13 33.71
C LEU A 147 -8.06 37.96 33.57
N LEU A 148 -8.91 38.01 34.59
CA LEU A 148 -10.08 38.88 34.60
C LEU A 148 -9.69 40.36 34.58
N THR A 149 -8.70 40.75 35.39
CA THR A 149 -8.17 42.12 35.39
C THR A 149 -7.63 42.50 34.01
N GLU A 150 -6.83 41.63 33.39
CA GLU A 150 -6.28 41.86 32.05
C GLU A 150 -7.35 41.88 30.95
N ALA A 151 -8.38 41.03 31.06
CA ALA A 151 -9.52 41.04 30.14
C ALA A 151 -10.30 42.37 30.23
N ASN A 152 -10.56 42.85 31.45
CA ASN A 152 -11.24 44.13 31.66
C ASN A 152 -10.41 45.31 31.14
N LYS A 153 -9.08 45.31 31.35
CA LYS A 153 -8.18 46.34 30.81
C LYS A 153 -8.14 46.32 29.28
N ALA A 154 -8.18 45.15 28.68
CA ALA A 154 -8.10 45.00 27.23
C ALA A 154 -9.34 45.55 26.51
N GLY A 155 -10.51 45.52 27.15
CA GLY A 155 -11.77 46.04 26.60
C GLY A 155 -12.39 45.19 25.47
N ASP A 156 -11.59 44.44 24.72
CA ASP A 156 -12.05 43.59 23.62
C ASP A 156 -11.24 42.28 23.47
N ALA A 157 -11.85 41.32 22.76
CA ALA A 157 -11.31 39.98 22.52
C ALA A 157 -9.96 39.97 21.78
N ARG A 158 -9.72 40.89 20.85
CA ARG A 158 -8.49 40.96 20.05
C ARG A 158 -7.34 41.49 20.89
N SER A 159 -7.58 42.58 21.62
CA SER A 159 -6.61 43.16 22.55
C SER A 159 -6.23 42.16 23.65
N PHE A 160 -7.21 41.43 24.21
CA PHE A 160 -6.93 40.40 25.22
C PHE A 160 -6.10 39.24 24.65
N THR A 161 -6.36 38.83 23.40
CA THR A 161 -5.55 37.82 22.72
C THR A 161 -4.08 38.25 22.59
N ALA A 162 -3.82 39.54 22.33
CA ALA A 162 -2.46 40.06 22.25
C ALA A 162 -1.72 39.93 23.59
N ILE A 163 -2.39 40.23 24.70
CA ILE A 163 -1.86 40.04 26.06
C ILE A 163 -1.55 38.55 26.32
N LEU A 164 -2.49 37.66 25.99
CA LEU A 164 -2.30 36.21 26.14
C LEU A 164 -1.10 35.69 25.33
N LYS A 165 -0.83 36.25 24.15
CA LYS A 165 0.36 35.91 23.36
C LYS A 165 1.66 36.30 24.06
N VAL A 166 1.69 37.40 24.81
CA VAL A 166 2.85 37.79 25.61
C VAL A 166 3.06 36.82 26.78
N TYR A 167 1.99 36.37 27.44
CA TYR A 167 2.13 35.33 28.47
C TYR A 167 2.64 34.00 27.89
N ALA A 168 2.18 33.63 26.69
CA ALA A 168 2.54 32.40 26.02
C ALA A 168 4.05 32.28 25.69
N THR A 169 4.78 33.39 25.56
CA THR A 169 6.23 33.37 25.28
C THR A 169 7.10 33.27 26.52
N LYS A 170 6.53 33.45 27.72
CA LYS A 170 7.29 33.44 28.99
C LYS A 170 7.02 32.17 29.80
N GLN A 171 8.06 31.38 30.08
CA GLN A 171 7.92 30.12 30.84
C GLN A 171 7.77 30.31 32.36
N ASP A 172 7.73 31.56 32.85
CA ASP A 172 7.55 31.89 34.27
C ASP A 172 6.08 31.72 34.75
N ASN A 173 5.11 31.86 33.84
CA ASN A 173 3.68 31.78 34.13
C ASN A 173 3.04 30.48 33.61
N LEU A 174 1.80 30.18 34.05
CA LEU A 174 1.15 28.91 33.72
C LEU A 174 0.76 28.78 32.23
N ILE A 175 0.48 29.90 31.55
CA ILE A 175 0.14 29.89 30.11
C ILE A 175 1.37 29.50 29.28
N GLY A 176 2.52 30.14 29.51
CA GLY A 176 3.75 29.76 28.81
C GLY A 176 4.27 28.37 29.18
N LYS A 177 4.13 27.94 30.44
CA LYS A 177 4.42 26.55 30.85
C LYS A 177 3.53 25.54 30.11
N PHE A 178 2.25 25.85 29.93
CA PHE A 178 1.34 25.00 29.18
C PHE A 178 1.77 24.89 27.71
N VAL A 179 2.11 26.02 27.08
CA VAL A 179 2.56 26.07 25.68
C VAL A 179 3.83 25.25 25.48
N SER A 180 4.85 25.46 26.32
CA SER A 180 6.10 24.73 26.23
C SER A 180 5.86 23.22 26.38
N LYS A 181 5.15 22.82 27.44
CA LYS A 181 4.89 21.41 27.73
C LYS A 181 4.10 20.69 26.62
N TYR A 182 3.03 21.30 26.10
CA TYR A 182 2.08 20.60 25.24
C TYR A 182 2.19 20.90 23.75
N PHE A 183 2.76 22.04 23.34
CA PHE A 183 2.77 22.46 21.93
C PHE A 183 4.16 22.68 21.34
N GLU A 184 5.17 23.01 22.15
CA GLU A 184 6.53 23.25 21.66
C GLU A 184 7.16 22.01 21.03
N GLY A 185 7.69 22.14 19.80
CA GLY A 185 8.26 21.01 19.04
C GLY A 185 7.23 20.14 18.32
N ALA A 186 5.94 20.48 18.41
CA ALA A 186 4.88 19.77 17.71
C ALA A 186 4.51 20.45 16.38
N ASP A 187 4.04 19.68 15.40
CA ASP A 187 3.57 20.21 14.11
C ASP A 187 2.52 21.31 14.29
N ASN A 188 2.54 22.33 13.44
CA ASN A 188 1.59 23.45 13.48
C ASN A 188 1.52 24.15 14.85
N GLN A 189 2.63 24.19 15.61
CA GLN A 189 2.74 24.80 16.94
C GLN A 189 1.99 26.14 17.03
N THR A 190 2.23 27.07 16.11
CA THR A 190 1.58 28.40 16.12
C THR A 190 0.05 28.33 16.08
N SER A 191 -0.52 27.48 15.23
CA SER A 191 -1.98 27.30 15.12
C SER A 191 -2.56 26.67 16.40
N ARG A 192 -1.84 25.72 16.99
CA ARG A 192 -2.25 25.04 18.23
C ARG A 192 -2.20 25.96 19.44
N VAL A 193 -1.14 26.75 19.55
CA VAL A 193 -1.01 27.81 20.55
C VAL A 193 -2.16 28.81 20.40
N ASN A 194 -2.43 29.33 19.19
CA ASN A 194 -3.54 30.24 18.98
C ASN A 194 -4.88 29.64 19.42
N THR A 195 -5.15 28.37 19.09
CA THR A 195 -6.39 27.69 19.52
C THR A 195 -6.48 27.60 21.04
N PHE A 196 -5.38 27.26 21.71
CA PHE A 196 -5.30 27.30 23.17
C PHE A 196 -5.60 28.68 23.74
N LEU A 197 -4.98 29.74 23.22
CA LEU A 197 -5.25 31.11 23.70
C LEU A 197 -6.70 31.51 23.46
N TYR A 198 -7.31 31.10 22.34
CA TYR A 198 -8.73 31.37 22.07
C TYR A 198 -9.65 30.70 23.08
N THR A 199 -9.34 29.50 23.56
CA THR A 199 -10.15 28.91 24.63
C THR A 199 -10.12 29.71 25.94
N ILE A 200 -9.00 30.36 26.25
CA ILE A 200 -8.91 31.25 27.41
C ILE A 200 -9.72 32.52 27.14
N ARG A 201 -9.51 33.16 25.98
CA ARG A 201 -10.25 34.36 25.55
C ARG A 201 -11.76 34.15 25.57
N ASP A 202 -12.25 33.05 25.02
CA ASP A 202 -13.67 32.78 24.82
C ASP A 202 -14.43 32.53 26.12
N LEU A 203 -13.73 32.25 27.21
CA LEU A 203 -14.33 32.24 28.55
C LEU A 203 -14.70 33.65 29.04
N PHE A 204 -13.94 34.68 28.66
CA PHE A 204 -14.16 36.07 29.07
C PHE A 204 -14.98 36.87 28.05
N PHE A 205 -14.80 36.60 26.76
CA PHE A 205 -15.44 37.34 25.65
C PHE A 205 -16.37 36.47 24.81
N LYS A 206 -17.13 35.58 25.46
CA LYS A 206 -18.06 34.58 24.88
C LYS A 206 -18.42 34.84 23.41
N PRO A 207 -17.94 34.00 22.46
CA PRO A 207 -18.24 34.21 21.06
C PRO A 207 -19.72 33.94 20.77
N THR A 208 -20.22 34.51 19.68
CA THR A 208 -21.58 34.23 19.22
C THR A 208 -21.69 32.76 18.79
N PRO A 209 -22.61 31.97 19.38
CA PRO A 209 -22.81 30.58 18.98
C PRO A 209 -23.34 30.50 17.55
N LYS A 210 -22.90 29.50 16.79
CA LYS A 210 -23.54 29.16 15.52
C LYS A 210 -24.93 28.56 15.79
N PRO A 211 -25.89 28.65 14.83
CA PRO A 211 -27.17 27.97 14.96
C PRO A 211 -27.00 26.50 15.35
N GLY A 212 -27.73 26.05 16.37
CA GLY A 212 -27.65 24.67 16.89
C GLY A 212 -26.43 24.34 17.75
N GLN A 213 -25.53 25.30 18.01
CA GLN A 213 -24.31 25.06 18.79
C GLN A 213 -24.43 25.59 20.23
N THR A 214 -24.30 24.71 21.22
CA THR A 214 -24.13 25.11 22.63
C THR A 214 -22.64 25.34 22.92
N LEU A 215 -22.28 26.55 23.34
CA LEU A 215 -20.90 26.87 23.74
C LEU A 215 -20.66 26.55 25.23
N PRO A 216 -19.48 26.03 25.59
CA PRO A 216 -19.15 25.75 26.98
C PRO A 216 -19.07 27.02 27.83
N THR A 217 -19.43 26.91 29.11
CA THR A 217 -19.32 28.00 30.09
C THR A 217 -18.21 27.78 31.10
N SER A 218 -17.56 26.61 31.07
CA SER A 218 -16.50 26.23 32.02
C SER A 218 -15.18 25.95 31.30
N PRO A 219 -14.02 26.15 31.98
CA PRO A 219 -12.73 25.77 31.45
C PRO A 219 -12.68 24.31 30.98
N THR A 220 -13.23 23.41 31.80
CA THR A 220 -13.34 21.98 31.49
C THR A 220 -14.05 21.74 30.15
N GLY A 221 -15.19 22.38 29.92
CA GLY A 221 -15.95 22.19 28.69
C GLY A 221 -15.24 22.77 27.46
N TRP A 222 -14.52 23.90 27.59
CA TRP A 222 -13.70 24.45 26.51
C TRP A 222 -12.50 23.56 26.17
N PHE A 223 -11.86 22.99 27.19
CA PHE A 223 -10.79 22.01 26.97
C PHE A 223 -11.30 20.80 26.19
N ASP A 224 -12.42 20.21 26.61
CA ASP A 224 -12.98 19.03 25.97
C ASP A 224 -13.43 19.32 24.52
N LEU A 225 -14.02 20.50 24.29
CA LEU A 225 -14.49 20.90 22.96
C LEU A 225 -13.34 21.21 21.97
N LYS A 226 -12.26 21.85 22.42
CA LYS A 226 -11.24 22.42 21.50
C LYS A 226 -9.83 21.92 21.70
N LEU A 227 -9.43 21.52 22.91
CA LEU A 227 -8.02 21.21 23.23
C LEU A 227 -7.72 19.73 23.39
N ALA A 228 -8.66 18.92 23.85
CA ALA A 228 -8.47 17.49 24.04
C ALA A 228 -7.83 16.81 22.81
N GLY A 229 -8.43 16.98 21.63
CA GLY A 229 -7.90 16.46 20.37
C GLY A 229 -6.56 17.09 19.96
N ILE A 230 -6.37 18.39 20.22
CA ILE A 230 -5.14 19.12 19.85
C ILE A 230 -3.97 18.65 20.70
N VAL A 231 -4.13 18.52 22.01
CA VAL A 231 -3.12 18.00 22.93
C VAL A 231 -2.74 16.57 22.54
N LYS A 232 -3.73 15.70 22.27
CA LYS A 232 -3.46 14.34 21.77
C LYS A 232 -2.62 14.34 20.52
N SER A 233 -3.01 15.13 19.51
CA SER A 233 -2.28 15.21 18.25
C SER A 233 -0.89 15.84 18.41
N SER A 234 -0.71 16.75 19.38
CA SER A 234 0.59 17.35 19.70
C SER A 234 1.52 16.37 20.34
N HIS A 235 1.04 15.62 21.35
CA HIS A 235 1.82 14.57 21.98
C HIS A 235 2.28 13.52 20.97
N LYS A 236 1.38 13.07 20.08
CA LYS A 236 1.74 12.13 19.00
C LYS A 236 2.79 12.70 18.06
N SER A 237 2.65 13.97 17.64
CA SER A 237 3.58 14.63 16.75
C SER A 237 4.96 14.80 17.38
N LYS A 238 5.06 15.17 18.65
CA LYS A 238 6.36 15.25 19.36
C LYS A 238 7.08 13.91 19.35
N ILE A 239 6.40 12.85 19.78
CA ILE A 239 6.97 11.48 19.77
C ILE A 239 7.39 11.06 18.36
N LEU A 240 6.59 11.40 17.34
CA LEU A 240 6.93 11.08 15.95
C LEU A 240 8.17 11.85 15.49
N ASN A 241 8.29 13.14 15.81
CA ASN A 241 9.45 13.95 15.42
C ASN A 241 10.72 13.39 16.08
N ASP A 242 10.64 13.00 17.36
CA ASP A 242 11.76 12.37 18.08
C ASP A 242 12.14 11.00 17.46
N GLU A 243 11.15 10.13 17.19
CA GLU A 243 11.43 8.79 16.66
C GLU A 243 11.78 8.78 15.15
N ARG A 244 11.54 9.88 14.42
CA ARG A 244 11.85 10.00 13.00
C ARG A 244 13.18 10.68 12.72
N GLU A 245 13.96 11.00 13.75
CA GLU A 245 15.25 11.71 13.63
C GLU A 245 16.15 11.09 12.54
N ALA A 246 16.33 9.76 12.51
CA ALA A 246 17.15 9.09 11.49
C ALA A 246 16.63 9.31 10.06
N LEU A 247 15.31 9.36 9.87
CA LEU A 247 14.69 9.62 8.57
C LEU A 247 14.83 11.09 8.16
N GLU A 248 14.60 12.00 9.10
CA GLU A 248 14.65 13.46 8.88
C GLU A 248 16.08 13.99 8.73
N ALA A 249 17.06 13.31 9.31
CA ALA A 249 18.49 13.61 9.15
C ALA A 249 19.02 13.26 7.75
N VAL A 250 18.42 12.26 7.09
CA VAL A 250 18.88 11.78 5.77
C VAL A 250 18.07 12.39 4.64
N LEU A 251 16.74 12.50 4.78
CA LEU A 251 15.87 12.95 3.69
C LEU A 251 15.50 14.43 3.82
N PRO A 252 15.63 15.22 2.74
CA PRO A 252 15.07 16.56 2.66
C PRO A 252 13.58 16.58 3.01
N LYS A 253 13.13 17.65 3.67
CA LYS A 253 11.72 17.84 4.08
C LYS A 253 10.74 17.72 2.91
N THR A 254 11.19 18.09 1.70
CA THR A 254 10.44 17.99 0.46
C THR A 254 10.02 16.56 0.12
N PHE A 255 10.86 15.55 0.41
CA PHE A 255 10.52 14.14 0.18
C PHE A 255 9.72 13.51 1.31
N LEU A 256 9.82 14.02 2.54
CA LEU A 256 9.06 13.52 3.69
C LEU A 256 7.54 13.62 3.48
N LYS A 257 7.06 14.54 2.64
CA LYS A 257 5.64 14.69 2.28
C LYS A 257 5.07 13.47 1.54
N PHE A 258 5.92 12.69 0.87
CA PHE A 258 5.56 11.48 0.13
C PHE A 258 5.66 10.19 0.97
N LEU A 259 6.03 10.31 2.24
CA LEU A 259 6.08 9.22 3.20
C LEU A 259 4.94 9.34 4.22
N PRO A 260 4.41 8.22 4.75
CA PRO A 260 3.42 8.28 5.81
C PRO A 260 3.98 9.01 7.03
N LYS A 261 3.20 9.95 7.60
CA LYS A 261 3.62 10.69 8.81
C LYS A 261 3.92 9.81 10.03
N THR A 262 3.38 8.60 10.05
CA THR A 262 3.59 7.62 11.13
C THR A 262 4.77 6.68 10.86
N LEU A 263 5.47 6.82 9.73
CA LEU A 263 6.57 5.95 9.31
C LEU A 263 7.80 6.18 10.20
N ILE A 264 8.28 5.10 10.81
CA ILE A 264 9.58 5.05 11.49
C ILE A 264 10.48 4.08 10.71
N VAL A 265 11.71 4.51 10.43
CA VAL A 265 12.75 3.70 9.79
C VAL A 265 13.89 3.54 10.78
N GLU A 266 14.17 2.30 11.17
CA GLU A 266 15.31 1.97 12.02
C GLU A 266 16.47 1.52 11.15
N VAL A 267 17.68 1.97 11.50
CA VAL A 267 18.91 1.70 10.75
C VAL A 267 20.01 1.18 11.68
N ASP A 268 20.92 0.39 11.12
CA ASP A 268 22.16 0.03 11.80
C ASP A 268 23.25 1.10 11.61
N LYS A 269 24.43 0.85 12.18
CA LYS A 269 25.61 1.72 12.07
C LYS A 269 26.09 2.01 10.64
N ASN A 270 25.64 1.22 9.65
CA ASN A 270 25.99 1.35 8.23
C ASN A 270 24.82 1.92 7.41
N ASN A 271 23.82 2.52 8.06
CA ASN A 271 22.57 3.01 7.48
C ASN A 271 21.73 1.92 6.79
N LYS A 272 21.98 0.64 7.08
CA LYS A 272 21.15 -0.46 6.57
C LYS A 272 19.83 -0.43 7.32
N ILE A 273 18.72 -0.45 6.59
CA ILE A 273 17.37 -0.48 7.17
C ILE A 273 17.18 -1.83 7.86
N THR A 274 17.00 -1.81 9.18
CA THR A 274 16.76 -3.00 9.99
C THR A 274 15.27 -3.24 10.23
N ALA A 275 14.47 -2.16 10.28
CA ALA A 275 13.02 -2.24 10.41
C ALA A 275 12.31 -1.03 9.81
N ILE A 276 11.12 -1.27 9.25
CA ILE A 276 10.17 -0.24 8.84
C ILE A 276 8.87 -0.50 9.58
N LYS A 277 8.43 0.46 10.41
CA LYS A 277 7.26 0.31 11.28
C LYS A 277 6.39 1.55 11.30
N SER A 278 5.20 1.44 11.87
CA SER A 278 4.35 2.59 12.13
C SER A 278 4.15 2.84 13.61
N LYS A 279 4.23 4.11 14.01
CA LYS A 279 3.87 4.55 15.36
C LYS A 279 2.39 4.99 15.40
N PHE A 280 1.69 4.74 16.52
CA PHE A 280 0.27 5.06 16.67
C PHE A 280 -0.69 4.43 15.64
N ALA A 281 -0.23 3.46 14.84
CA ALA A 281 -1.05 2.74 13.88
C ALA A 281 -1.50 1.40 14.44
N GLU A 282 -2.77 1.06 14.24
CA GLU A 282 -3.30 -0.25 14.58
C GLU A 282 -2.75 -1.35 13.65
N LYS A 283 -2.97 -2.62 14.01
CA LYS A 283 -2.44 -3.79 13.26
C LYS A 283 -2.75 -3.80 11.75
N LEU A 284 -3.91 -3.28 11.33
CA LEU A 284 -4.27 -3.22 9.91
C LEU A 284 -3.59 -2.07 9.17
N ASP A 285 -3.24 -1.01 9.90
CA ASP A 285 -2.60 0.19 9.38
C ASP A 285 -1.08 0.20 9.52
N ASP A 286 -0.50 -0.71 10.29
CA ASP A 286 0.95 -0.90 10.45
C ASP A 286 1.64 -1.16 9.11
N ILE A 287 2.56 -0.28 8.74
CA ILE A 287 3.27 -0.38 7.46
C ILE A 287 4.17 -1.60 7.38
N GLY A 288 4.78 -2.02 8.50
CA GLY A 288 5.57 -3.26 8.53
C GLY A 288 4.71 -4.47 8.17
N ALA A 289 3.52 -4.59 8.77
CA ALA A 289 2.57 -5.63 8.41
C ALA A 289 2.09 -5.54 6.95
N LYS A 290 1.98 -4.33 6.37
CA LYS A 290 1.65 -4.14 4.94
C LYS A 290 2.79 -4.63 4.04
N ILE A 291 4.03 -4.29 4.36
CA ILE A 291 5.24 -4.74 3.64
C ILE A 291 5.32 -6.26 3.68
N GLU A 292 5.13 -6.88 4.84
CA GLU A 292 5.18 -8.35 4.96
C GLU A 292 4.09 -9.06 4.15
N ARG A 293 2.85 -8.52 4.11
CA ARG A 293 1.81 -9.07 3.22
C ARG A 293 2.15 -8.89 1.75
N GLN A 294 2.81 -7.78 1.38
CA GLN A 294 3.27 -7.58 0.02
C GLN A 294 4.38 -8.57 -0.35
N LYS A 295 5.34 -8.84 0.56
CA LYS A 295 6.34 -9.91 0.38
C LYS A 295 5.68 -11.27 0.15
N ILE A 296 4.68 -11.62 0.96
CA ILE A 296 3.91 -12.86 0.80
C ILE A 296 3.26 -12.91 -0.58
N LEU A 297 2.59 -11.83 -1.00
CA LEU A 297 1.93 -11.75 -2.30
C LEU A 297 2.93 -11.91 -3.45
N LEU A 298 4.01 -11.14 -3.47
CA LEU A 298 5.03 -11.18 -4.52
C LEU A 298 5.68 -12.58 -4.62
N THR A 299 6.04 -13.17 -3.49
CA THR A 299 6.67 -14.51 -3.44
C THR A 299 5.73 -15.62 -3.91
N ASN A 300 4.40 -15.41 -3.83
CA ASN A 300 3.39 -16.39 -4.23
C ASN A 300 2.62 -15.98 -5.49
N LEU A 301 3.06 -14.94 -6.21
CA LEU A 301 2.29 -14.36 -7.30
C LEU A 301 2.10 -15.36 -8.44
N LEU A 302 3.17 -16.03 -8.86
CA LEU A 302 3.11 -17.05 -9.90
C LEU A 302 2.14 -18.18 -9.52
N LYS A 303 2.22 -18.68 -8.28
CA LYS A 303 1.30 -19.70 -7.77
C LYS A 303 -0.16 -19.24 -7.83
N LEU A 304 -0.41 -17.99 -7.42
CA LEU A 304 -1.74 -17.39 -7.46
C LEU A 304 -2.26 -17.30 -8.89
N GLU A 305 -1.46 -16.74 -9.80
CA GLU A 305 -1.82 -16.59 -11.22
C GLU A 305 -2.05 -17.93 -11.91
N THR A 306 -1.19 -18.93 -11.68
CA THR A 306 -1.38 -20.29 -12.23
C THR A 306 -2.67 -20.92 -11.74
N LYS A 307 -2.98 -20.79 -10.44
CA LYS A 307 -4.22 -21.33 -9.88
C LYS A 307 -5.45 -20.61 -10.41
N ILE A 308 -5.42 -19.28 -10.50
CA ILE A 308 -6.49 -18.47 -11.12
C ILE A 308 -6.72 -18.95 -12.55
N LYS A 309 -5.68 -18.99 -13.39
CA LYS A 309 -5.78 -19.37 -14.81
C LYS A 309 -6.33 -20.79 -14.99
N LYS A 310 -5.94 -21.72 -14.12
CA LYS A 310 -6.54 -23.07 -14.09
C LYS A 310 -8.03 -23.02 -13.76
N ASP A 311 -8.41 -22.23 -12.76
CA ASP A 311 -9.79 -22.16 -12.28
C ASP A 311 -10.73 -21.38 -13.22
N LEU A 312 -10.19 -20.54 -14.11
CA LEU A 312 -10.96 -19.95 -15.22
C LEU A 312 -11.54 -21.02 -16.18
N LEU A 313 -10.88 -22.18 -16.26
CA LEU A 313 -11.30 -23.33 -17.07
C LEU A 313 -12.14 -24.34 -16.28
N SER A 314 -12.43 -24.06 -14.99
CA SER A 314 -13.22 -24.93 -14.14
C SER A 314 -14.63 -25.14 -14.68
N THR A 315 -15.12 -26.37 -14.59
CA THR A 315 -16.54 -26.70 -14.81
C THR A 315 -17.41 -26.30 -13.62
N ASP A 316 -16.81 -26.14 -12.44
CA ASP A 316 -17.50 -25.59 -11.27
C ASP A 316 -17.67 -24.07 -11.43
N HIS A 317 -18.92 -23.64 -11.59
CA HIS A 317 -19.30 -22.26 -11.85
C HIS A 317 -18.82 -21.31 -10.75
N ASP A 318 -19.03 -21.67 -9.48
CA ASP A 318 -18.66 -20.83 -8.35
C ASP A 318 -17.15 -20.60 -8.27
N THR A 319 -16.34 -21.65 -8.46
CA THR A 319 -14.88 -21.56 -8.54
C THR A 319 -14.45 -20.66 -9.69
N LYS A 320 -15.06 -20.84 -10.87
CA LYS A 320 -14.77 -20.00 -12.05
C LYS A 320 -15.08 -18.53 -11.80
N MET A 321 -16.23 -18.21 -11.21
CA MET A 321 -16.60 -16.83 -10.91
C MET A 321 -15.65 -16.19 -9.88
N LYS A 322 -15.31 -16.90 -8.81
CA LYS A 322 -14.33 -16.42 -7.81
C LYS A 322 -12.95 -16.19 -8.45
N ALA A 323 -12.53 -17.05 -9.37
CA ALA A 323 -11.28 -16.88 -10.11
C ALA A 323 -11.29 -15.62 -10.97
N ILE A 324 -12.38 -15.34 -11.71
CA ILE A 324 -12.50 -14.11 -12.52
C ILE A 324 -12.48 -12.87 -11.61
N ILE A 325 -13.23 -12.87 -10.50
CA ILE A 325 -13.24 -11.76 -9.54
C ILE A 325 -11.83 -11.49 -9.00
N ILE A 326 -11.13 -12.52 -8.53
CA ILE A 326 -9.77 -12.36 -8.00
C ILE A 326 -8.80 -11.85 -9.07
N TYR A 327 -8.89 -12.36 -10.30
CA TYR A 327 -8.03 -11.91 -11.40
C TYR A 327 -8.28 -10.44 -11.73
N LEU A 328 -9.55 -10.07 -11.83
CA LEU A 328 -9.97 -8.68 -12.03
C LEU A 328 -9.39 -7.77 -10.95
N MET A 329 -9.51 -8.15 -9.67
CA MET A 329 -8.97 -7.36 -8.56
C MET A 329 -7.45 -7.30 -8.55
N LEU A 330 -6.77 -8.40 -8.91
CA LEU A 330 -5.31 -8.46 -9.00
C LEU A 330 -4.77 -7.52 -10.09
N ASP A 331 -5.42 -7.48 -11.25
CA ASP A 331 -5.01 -6.69 -12.41
C ASP A 331 -5.31 -5.18 -12.24
N THR A 332 -6.50 -4.87 -11.72
CA THR A 332 -7.03 -3.50 -11.68
C THR A 332 -6.87 -2.81 -10.32
N GLY A 333 -6.75 -3.55 -9.22
CA GLY A 333 -6.80 -2.99 -7.87
C GLY A 333 -8.20 -2.47 -7.45
N ILE A 334 -9.26 -2.81 -8.18
CA ILE A 334 -10.65 -2.49 -7.80
C ILE A 334 -10.99 -3.14 -6.44
N ARG A 335 -11.81 -2.45 -5.64
CA ARG A 335 -12.29 -2.95 -4.33
C ARG A 335 -13.32 -4.07 -4.52
N PRO A 336 -13.49 -4.98 -3.55
CA PRO A 336 -14.70 -5.79 -3.54
C PRO A 336 -15.92 -4.87 -3.36
N GLY A 337 -17.06 -5.25 -3.93
CA GLY A 337 -18.35 -4.62 -3.70
C GLY A 337 -19.18 -5.46 -2.74
N ASP A 338 -20.20 -4.85 -2.16
CA ASP A 338 -21.27 -5.55 -1.47
C ASP A 338 -22.60 -5.07 -2.06
N GLU A 339 -23.57 -5.97 -2.09
CA GLU A 339 -24.94 -5.67 -2.48
C GLU A 339 -25.53 -4.58 -1.56
N ASP A 340 -26.47 -3.79 -2.07
CA ASP A 340 -27.15 -2.69 -1.36
C ASP A 340 -26.28 -1.50 -0.93
N ASN A 341 -24.99 -1.47 -1.29
CA ASN A 341 -24.15 -0.31 -1.03
C ASN A 341 -24.63 0.90 -1.84
N LYS A 342 -25.18 1.90 -1.14
CA LYS A 342 -25.74 3.14 -1.71
C LYS A 342 -25.16 4.36 -1.02
N ILE A 343 -25.09 5.47 -1.74
CA ILE A 343 -24.78 6.80 -1.18
C ILE A 343 -25.99 7.72 -1.33
N LYS A 344 -26.26 8.55 -0.32
CA LYS A 344 -27.23 9.65 -0.46
C LYS A 344 -26.64 10.69 -1.40
N ILE A 345 -27.40 11.07 -2.42
CA ILE A 345 -27.11 12.22 -3.26
C ILE A 345 -27.54 13.44 -2.44
N LYS A 346 -26.57 14.15 -1.87
CA LYS A 346 -26.81 15.50 -1.37
C LYS A 346 -26.49 16.43 -2.52
N ASP A 347 -27.47 17.23 -2.90
CA ASP A 347 -27.40 18.27 -3.93
C ASP A 347 -27.33 17.70 -5.37
N VAL A 348 -28.49 17.35 -5.92
CA VAL A 348 -28.73 17.69 -7.33
C VAL A 348 -29.39 19.07 -7.29
N ASP A 349 -28.79 20.06 -7.95
CA ASP A 349 -29.47 21.32 -8.28
C ASP A 349 -30.68 20.99 -9.15
N VAL A 350 -31.81 20.66 -8.53
CA VAL A 350 -33.10 20.57 -9.19
C VAL A 350 -33.74 21.93 -9.01
N GLU A 351 -33.65 22.76 -10.05
CA GLU A 351 -34.22 24.12 -10.09
C GLU A 351 -35.77 24.17 -9.94
N ASP A 352 -36.43 23.01 -9.79
CA ASP A 352 -37.90 22.87 -9.78
C ASP A 352 -38.45 22.09 -8.56
N LEU A 353 -37.84 22.21 -7.37
CA LEU A 353 -38.45 21.66 -6.15
C LEU A 353 -39.10 22.78 -5.32
N GLU A 354 -40.41 22.62 -5.08
CA GLU A 354 -41.16 23.43 -4.12
C GLU A 354 -40.50 23.34 -2.72
N GLU A 355 -40.50 24.46 -2.00
CA GLU A 355 -39.89 24.62 -0.69
C GLU A 355 -40.38 23.53 0.30
N GLY A 356 -39.55 22.51 0.57
CA GLY A 356 -39.79 21.55 1.67
C GLY A 356 -39.66 20.06 1.35
N GLU A 357 -39.44 19.63 0.10
CA GLU A 357 -39.24 18.20 -0.21
C GLU A 357 -37.75 17.81 -0.27
N GLU A 358 -37.24 17.14 0.77
CA GLU A 358 -36.00 16.34 0.67
C GLU A 358 -36.29 15.08 -0.15
N ILE A 359 -35.94 15.08 -1.44
CA ILE A 359 -35.90 13.82 -2.20
C ILE A 359 -34.64 13.06 -1.76
N ASP A 360 -34.85 12.02 -0.95
CA ASP A 360 -33.81 11.12 -0.47
C ASP A 360 -33.34 10.22 -1.64
N GLN A 361 -32.64 10.79 -2.63
CA GLN A 361 -32.14 10.05 -3.79
C GLN A 361 -30.86 9.29 -3.41
N TYR A 362 -30.80 8.02 -3.79
CA TYR A 362 -29.65 7.16 -3.52
C TYR A 362 -29.00 6.71 -4.82
N LEU A 363 -27.68 6.85 -4.91
CA LEU A 363 -26.88 6.31 -6.01
C LEU A 363 -26.26 4.98 -5.57
N GLU A 364 -26.48 3.93 -6.36
CA GLU A 364 -25.86 2.63 -6.14
C GLU A 364 -24.34 2.70 -6.37
N THR A 365 -23.59 1.96 -5.56
CA THR A 365 -22.13 1.90 -5.65
C THR A 365 -21.66 0.48 -5.84
N TYR A 366 -20.63 0.34 -6.67
CA TYR A 366 -20.19 -0.94 -7.20
C TYR A 366 -18.73 -1.22 -6.85
N GLY A 367 -18.37 -2.51 -6.95
CA GLY A 367 -17.02 -3.03 -6.85
C GLY A 367 -16.89 -4.30 -7.67
N ALA A 368 -15.75 -4.99 -7.57
CA ALA A 368 -15.42 -6.12 -8.45
C ALA A 368 -16.46 -7.26 -8.44
N THR A 369 -17.12 -7.51 -7.31
CA THR A 369 -18.17 -8.52 -7.13
C THR A 369 -19.54 -8.07 -7.62
N THR A 370 -19.78 -6.75 -7.68
CA THR A 370 -21.07 -6.14 -8.04
C THR A 370 -21.01 -5.43 -9.39
N LEU A 371 -20.05 -5.73 -10.27
CA LEU A 371 -20.08 -5.14 -11.61
C LEU A 371 -21.23 -5.68 -12.44
N ASN A 372 -21.75 -4.82 -13.32
CA ASN A 372 -22.83 -5.09 -14.25
C ASN A 372 -22.26 -5.01 -15.67
N LYS A 373 -23.02 -5.51 -16.66
CA LYS A 373 -22.62 -5.43 -18.08
C LYS A 373 -22.29 -4.00 -18.53
N HIS A 374 -23.07 -3.02 -18.08
CA HIS A 374 -22.91 -1.62 -18.45
C HIS A 374 -21.61 -1.00 -17.94
N HIS A 375 -20.95 -1.60 -16.95
CA HIS A 375 -19.67 -1.12 -16.44
C HIS A 375 -18.47 -1.60 -17.26
N ILE A 376 -18.68 -2.46 -18.26
CA ILE A 376 -17.61 -3.12 -19.02
C ILE A 376 -17.69 -2.72 -20.49
N ASN A 377 -16.67 -2.01 -20.97
CA ASN A 377 -16.56 -1.60 -22.35
C ASN A 377 -15.38 -2.30 -23.04
N PHE A 378 -15.67 -3.14 -24.03
CA PHE A 378 -14.67 -3.84 -24.84
C PHE A 378 -14.22 -2.95 -25.99
N VAL A 379 -13.14 -2.20 -25.77
CA VAL A 379 -12.65 -1.20 -26.75
C VAL A 379 -11.96 -1.87 -27.95
N ARG A 380 -11.20 -2.93 -27.70
CA ARG A 380 -10.53 -3.77 -28.71
C ARG A 380 -10.19 -5.14 -28.13
N GLU A 381 -9.71 -6.08 -28.97
CA GLU A 381 -9.57 -7.51 -28.64
C GLU A 381 -8.90 -7.81 -27.29
N ASN A 382 -7.87 -7.06 -26.92
CA ASN A 382 -7.13 -7.22 -25.65
C ASN A 382 -7.14 -5.93 -24.83
N TYR A 383 -8.24 -5.18 -24.85
CA TYR A 383 -8.37 -3.98 -24.04
C TYR A 383 -9.82 -3.75 -23.60
N VAL A 384 -10.02 -3.79 -22.28
CA VAL A 384 -11.29 -3.52 -21.63
C VAL A 384 -11.16 -2.28 -20.77
N ALA A 385 -12.13 -1.37 -20.88
CA ALA A 385 -12.28 -0.25 -19.97
C ALA A 385 -13.44 -0.53 -19.01
N LEU A 386 -13.23 -0.21 -17.74
CA LEU A 386 -14.23 -0.31 -16.68
C LEU A 386 -14.57 1.08 -16.16
N GLU A 387 -15.85 1.35 -16.04
CA GLU A 387 -16.36 2.62 -15.51
C GLU A 387 -17.60 2.37 -14.64
N PHE A 388 -17.54 2.82 -13.39
CA PHE A 388 -18.64 2.65 -12.43
C PHE A 388 -18.50 3.60 -11.23
N VAL A 389 -19.63 3.91 -10.59
CA VAL A 389 -19.65 4.64 -9.33
C VAL A 389 -19.29 3.69 -8.19
N GLY A 390 -18.26 4.01 -7.41
CA GLY A 390 -17.82 3.20 -6.27
C GLY A 390 -18.02 3.91 -4.93
N LYS A 391 -17.30 3.42 -3.92
CA LYS A 391 -17.36 3.93 -2.54
C LYS A 391 -17.29 5.47 -2.48
N LYS A 392 -18.22 6.08 -1.73
CA LYS A 392 -18.37 7.55 -1.59
C LYS A 392 -18.66 8.30 -2.90
N GLY A 393 -19.30 7.64 -3.87
CA GLY A 393 -19.71 8.29 -5.14
C GLY A 393 -18.55 8.55 -6.11
N THR A 394 -17.37 8.00 -5.83
CA THR A 394 -16.21 8.18 -6.69
C THR A 394 -16.37 7.40 -7.99
N ILE A 395 -16.20 8.06 -9.14
CA ILE A 395 -16.12 7.39 -10.44
C ILE A 395 -14.81 6.59 -10.47
N ASN A 396 -14.92 5.26 -10.59
CA ASN A 396 -13.79 4.36 -10.73
C ASN A 396 -13.55 4.10 -12.20
N LEU A 397 -12.31 4.33 -12.62
CA LEU A 397 -11.84 4.05 -13.98
C LEU A 397 -10.73 3.00 -13.87
N ALA A 398 -10.86 1.90 -14.60
CA ALA A 398 -9.83 0.89 -14.68
C ALA A 398 -9.71 0.33 -16.10
N THR A 399 -8.54 -0.20 -16.41
CA THR A 399 -8.26 -0.81 -17.70
C THR A 399 -7.65 -2.19 -17.50
N ILE A 400 -7.96 -3.10 -18.42
CA ILE A 400 -7.45 -4.47 -18.46
C ILE A 400 -6.83 -4.67 -19.84
N SER A 401 -5.58 -5.11 -19.88
CA SER A 401 -4.88 -5.46 -21.11
C SER A 401 -4.45 -6.93 -21.19
N ASP A 402 -4.73 -7.72 -20.14
CA ASP A 402 -4.45 -9.15 -20.14
C ASP A 402 -5.47 -9.88 -21.05
N ALA A 403 -4.96 -10.60 -22.05
CA ALA A 403 -5.77 -11.29 -23.05
C ALA A 403 -6.63 -12.42 -22.44
N VAL A 404 -6.11 -13.11 -21.42
CA VAL A 404 -6.81 -14.23 -20.78
C VAL A 404 -7.99 -13.69 -19.97
N LEU A 405 -7.78 -12.64 -19.19
CA LEU A 405 -8.84 -11.98 -18.42
C LEU A 405 -9.86 -11.31 -19.35
N THR A 406 -9.40 -10.63 -20.41
CA THR A 406 -10.29 -9.99 -21.39
C THR A 406 -11.23 -11.01 -22.03
N LYS A 407 -10.68 -12.15 -22.48
CA LYS A 407 -11.48 -13.24 -23.03
C LYS A 407 -12.47 -13.82 -22.01
N ALA A 408 -12.03 -14.06 -20.77
CA ALA A 408 -12.90 -14.59 -19.72
C ALA A 408 -14.07 -13.64 -19.39
N LEU A 409 -13.82 -12.33 -19.36
CA LEU A 409 -14.86 -11.31 -19.17
C LEU A 409 -15.82 -11.23 -20.35
N LYS A 410 -15.30 -11.29 -21.59
CA LYS A 410 -16.13 -11.29 -22.80
C LYS A 410 -17.07 -12.49 -22.82
N ASP A 411 -16.55 -13.69 -22.61
CA ASP A 411 -17.33 -14.92 -22.51
C ASP A 411 -18.42 -14.82 -21.43
N LEU A 412 -18.11 -14.23 -20.28
CA LEU A 412 -19.05 -14.04 -19.19
C LEU A 412 -20.18 -13.06 -19.57
N VAL A 413 -19.82 -11.90 -20.12
CA VAL A 413 -20.79 -10.87 -20.54
C VAL A 413 -21.73 -11.40 -21.63
N GLU A 414 -21.22 -12.16 -22.59
CA GLU A 414 -22.02 -12.76 -23.67
C GLU A 414 -22.97 -13.87 -23.15
N LYS A 415 -22.49 -14.73 -22.24
CA LYS A 415 -23.29 -15.85 -21.68
C LYS A 415 -24.32 -15.43 -20.65
N THR A 416 -24.08 -14.33 -19.94
CA THR A 416 -25.01 -13.82 -18.93
C THR A 416 -26.29 -13.38 -19.64
N LYS A 417 -27.39 -14.12 -19.54
CA LYS A 417 -28.68 -13.65 -20.04
C LYS A 417 -29.21 -12.58 -19.09
N ALA A 418 -29.87 -11.55 -19.62
CA ALA A 418 -30.55 -10.56 -18.78
C ALA A 418 -31.52 -11.31 -17.84
N ASN A 419 -31.22 -11.32 -16.55
CA ASN A 419 -32.08 -11.94 -15.54
C ASN A 419 -32.98 -10.85 -14.97
N LYS A 420 -34.30 -11.08 -14.93
CA LYS A 420 -35.26 -10.13 -14.33
C LYS A 420 -34.99 -9.84 -12.83
N LYS A 421 -34.16 -10.66 -12.16
CA LYS A 421 -33.89 -10.57 -10.71
C LYS A 421 -32.59 -9.86 -10.32
N SER A 422 -31.60 -9.74 -11.21
CA SER A 422 -30.31 -9.10 -10.88
C SER A 422 -29.54 -8.68 -12.13
N ASN A 423 -28.96 -7.48 -12.08
CA ASN A 423 -28.13 -6.91 -13.14
C ASN A 423 -26.63 -7.18 -12.96
N TYR A 424 -26.24 -7.87 -11.89
CA TYR A 424 -24.83 -8.19 -11.59
C TYR A 424 -24.29 -9.31 -12.49
N LEU A 425 -23.00 -9.26 -12.81
CA LEU A 425 -22.30 -10.25 -13.63
C LEU A 425 -21.84 -11.48 -12.86
N PHE A 426 -21.42 -11.28 -11.60
CA PHE A 426 -20.74 -12.31 -10.83
C PHE A 426 -21.68 -12.96 -9.81
N LEU A 427 -22.55 -13.82 -10.31
CA LEU A 427 -23.54 -14.54 -9.51
C LEU A 427 -23.11 -15.97 -9.23
N ASP A 428 -23.41 -16.47 -8.03
CA ASP A 428 -23.27 -17.88 -7.68
C ASP A 428 -24.33 -18.77 -8.35
N THR A 429 -24.20 -20.09 -8.21
CA THR A 429 -25.17 -21.05 -8.75
C THR A 429 -26.62 -20.84 -8.26
N GLN A 430 -26.80 -20.12 -7.14
CA GLN A 430 -28.12 -19.77 -6.59
C GLN A 430 -28.61 -18.39 -7.06
N GLY A 431 -27.81 -17.65 -7.84
CA GLY A 431 -28.15 -16.34 -8.38
C GLY A 431 -27.83 -15.16 -7.45
N ASN A 432 -27.03 -15.37 -6.40
CA ASN A 432 -26.63 -14.31 -5.45
C ASN A 432 -25.25 -13.76 -5.77
N VAL A 433 -24.98 -12.52 -5.38
CA VAL A 433 -23.64 -11.93 -5.49
C VAL A 433 -22.66 -12.63 -4.55
N PHE A 434 -21.43 -12.86 -5.00
CA PHE A 434 -20.37 -13.34 -4.12
C PHE A 434 -20.02 -12.30 -3.05
N SER A 435 -20.27 -12.65 -1.78
CA SER A 435 -19.87 -11.81 -0.65
C SER A 435 -18.34 -11.72 -0.49
N GLN A 436 -17.87 -10.62 0.08
CA GLN A 436 -16.45 -10.42 0.35
C GLN A 436 -15.79 -11.59 1.13
N PRO A 437 -16.44 -12.20 2.15
CA PRO A 437 -15.90 -13.38 2.83
C PRO A 437 -15.66 -14.57 1.90
N LYS A 438 -16.62 -14.90 1.01
CA LYS A 438 -16.48 -16.03 0.06
C LYS A 438 -15.29 -15.84 -0.88
N VAL A 439 -15.09 -14.62 -1.39
CA VAL A 439 -13.96 -14.29 -2.28
C VAL A 439 -12.63 -14.30 -1.51
N THR A 440 -12.64 -13.82 -0.26
CA THR A 440 -11.45 -13.83 0.61
C THR A 440 -11.05 -15.26 0.99
N GLU A 441 -12.01 -16.15 1.25
CA GLU A 441 -11.77 -17.57 1.52
C GLU A 441 -11.05 -18.24 0.35
N TYR A 442 -11.54 -18.04 -0.86
CA TYR A 442 -10.90 -18.56 -2.07
C TYR A 442 -9.46 -18.04 -2.22
N LEU A 443 -9.21 -16.74 -2.02
CA LEU A 443 -7.83 -16.20 -2.03
C LEU A 443 -6.94 -16.88 -0.97
N ARG A 444 -7.43 -16.98 0.27
CA ARG A 444 -6.65 -17.53 1.38
C ARG A 444 -6.41 -19.03 1.28
N ALA A 445 -7.28 -19.76 0.58
CA ALA A 445 -7.05 -21.16 0.25
C ALA A 445 -5.83 -21.33 -0.67
N ILE A 446 -5.56 -20.36 -1.55
CA ILE A 446 -4.40 -20.38 -2.45
C ILE A 446 -3.15 -19.84 -1.74
N VAL A 447 -3.28 -18.65 -1.12
CA VAL A 447 -2.20 -17.94 -0.43
C VAL A 447 -2.68 -17.48 0.95
N PRO A 448 -2.44 -18.27 2.01
CA PRO A 448 -2.82 -17.91 3.36
C PRO A 448 -2.17 -16.59 3.81
N GLY A 449 -2.92 -15.79 4.56
CA GLY A 449 -2.43 -14.53 5.15
C GLY A 449 -2.65 -13.28 4.31
N LEU A 450 -3.15 -13.42 3.08
CA LEU A 450 -3.54 -12.30 2.22
C LEU A 450 -4.98 -11.83 2.46
N ASN A 451 -5.24 -10.58 2.08
CA ASN A 451 -6.56 -9.98 1.99
C ASN A 451 -6.76 -9.35 0.61
N LEU A 452 -8.00 -9.16 0.22
CA LEU A 452 -8.36 -8.54 -1.06
C LEU A 452 -7.78 -7.13 -1.24
N THR A 453 -7.67 -6.36 -0.15
CA THR A 453 -7.07 -5.01 -0.18
C THR A 453 -5.59 -5.04 -0.56
N ASP A 454 -4.88 -6.15 -0.37
CA ASP A 454 -3.45 -6.22 -0.67
C ASP A 454 -3.17 -6.16 -2.18
N PHE A 455 -4.11 -6.56 -3.04
CA PHE A 455 -4.03 -6.35 -4.49
C PHE A 455 -4.06 -4.87 -4.87
N ARG A 456 -4.91 -4.10 -4.21
CA ARG A 456 -5.00 -2.65 -4.43
C ARG A 456 -3.71 -1.93 -4.03
N LYS A 457 -3.05 -2.38 -2.96
CA LYS A 457 -1.73 -1.87 -2.54
C LYS A 457 -0.64 -2.25 -3.55
N LEU A 458 -0.67 -3.50 -4.03
CA LEU A 458 0.23 -3.96 -5.08
C LEU A 458 0.08 -3.11 -6.34
N LYS A 459 -1.16 -2.88 -6.82
CA LYS A 459 -1.42 -2.05 -8.01
C LYS A 459 -0.83 -0.65 -7.86
N SER A 460 -1.14 0.04 -6.77
CA SER A 460 -0.63 1.39 -6.52
C SER A 460 0.88 1.44 -6.42
N THR A 461 1.50 0.47 -5.74
CA THR A 461 2.96 0.41 -5.62
C THR A 461 3.63 0.12 -6.97
N ARG A 462 3.03 -0.75 -7.80
CA ARG A 462 3.52 -1.03 -9.17
C ARG A 462 3.42 0.18 -10.09
N VAL A 463 2.31 0.91 -10.02
CA VAL A 463 2.13 2.15 -10.80
C VAL A 463 3.18 3.19 -10.41
N LEU A 464 3.46 3.34 -9.10
CA LEU A 464 4.54 4.22 -8.66
C LEU A 464 5.90 3.82 -9.26
N LEU A 465 6.25 2.53 -9.16
CA LEU A 465 7.51 2.01 -9.69
C LEU A 465 7.62 2.25 -11.20
N GLU A 466 6.55 1.92 -11.93
CA GLU A 466 6.48 2.08 -13.38
C GLU A 466 6.59 3.55 -13.80
N ALA A 467 5.87 4.45 -13.13
CA ALA A 467 5.88 5.87 -13.44
C ALA A 467 7.26 6.51 -13.18
N LEU A 468 7.97 6.08 -12.13
CA LEU A 468 9.36 6.48 -11.90
C LEU A 468 10.28 5.94 -12.99
N ARG A 469 10.12 4.66 -13.37
CA ARG A 469 10.94 4.02 -14.41
C ARG A 469 10.78 4.71 -15.77
N GLN A 470 9.56 5.02 -16.17
CA GLN A 470 9.26 5.71 -17.43
C GLN A 470 9.85 7.13 -17.49
N LYS A 471 10.08 7.77 -16.33
CA LYS A 471 10.66 9.11 -16.23
C LYS A 471 12.15 9.11 -15.90
N GLN A 472 12.78 7.93 -15.75
CA GLN A 472 14.16 7.83 -15.29
C GLN A 472 15.14 8.49 -16.26
N ASP A 473 14.98 8.25 -17.56
CA ASP A 473 15.91 8.80 -18.56
C ASP A 473 15.71 10.30 -18.76
N MET A 474 14.48 10.80 -18.59
CA MET A 474 14.19 12.24 -18.51
C MET A 474 14.91 12.88 -17.32
N ILE A 475 14.84 12.28 -16.11
CA ILE A 475 15.59 12.77 -14.95
C ILE A 475 17.09 12.83 -15.25
N LYS A 476 17.66 11.76 -15.81
CA LYS A 476 19.09 11.70 -16.14
C LYS A 476 19.47 12.80 -17.13
N GLY A 477 18.65 13.06 -18.14
CA GLY A 477 18.87 14.14 -19.11
C GLY A 477 18.87 15.51 -18.44
N MET A 478 17.80 15.85 -17.70
CA MET A 478 17.70 17.14 -17.01
C MET A 478 18.85 17.35 -16.01
N VAL A 479 19.24 16.33 -15.25
CA VAL A 479 20.35 16.40 -14.30
C VAL A 479 21.70 16.56 -15.03
N PHE A 480 21.86 15.93 -16.20
CA PHE A 480 23.06 16.09 -17.02
C PHE A 480 23.21 17.53 -17.50
N ASP A 481 22.13 18.14 -18.00
CA ASP A 481 22.12 19.53 -18.48
C ASP A 481 22.48 20.50 -17.35
N ILE A 482 21.82 20.39 -16.19
CA ILE A 482 22.15 21.20 -14.99
C ILE A 482 23.64 21.06 -14.60
N THR A 483 24.18 19.84 -14.69
CA THR A 483 25.58 19.56 -14.33
C THR A 483 26.54 20.20 -15.34
N LYS A 484 26.21 20.16 -16.64
CA LYS A 484 27.02 20.73 -17.73
C LYS A 484 27.04 22.26 -17.68
N ASP A 485 25.90 22.87 -17.35
CA ASP A 485 25.73 24.32 -17.29
C ASP A 485 26.34 24.96 -16.04
N GLN A 486 26.89 24.16 -15.12
CA GLN A 486 27.56 24.59 -13.89
C GLN A 486 26.71 25.55 -13.04
N VAL A 487 25.42 25.23 -12.90
CA VAL A 487 24.48 26.11 -12.19
C VAL A 487 24.92 26.35 -10.73
N GLU A 488 24.81 27.61 -10.29
CA GLU A 488 25.31 28.10 -8.99
C GLU A 488 24.75 27.34 -7.77
N ASP A 489 23.55 26.74 -7.90
CA ASP A 489 22.93 25.84 -6.92
C ASP A 489 22.42 24.51 -7.55
N MET A 490 23.30 23.85 -8.30
CA MET A 490 23.04 22.55 -8.94
C MET A 490 22.36 21.52 -8.00
N LYS A 491 22.74 21.47 -6.72
CA LYS A 491 22.15 20.49 -5.79
C LYS A 491 20.68 20.77 -5.50
N SER A 492 20.29 22.03 -5.32
CA SER A 492 18.89 22.39 -5.09
C SER A 492 18.05 22.11 -6.33
N GLU A 493 18.54 22.50 -7.52
CA GLU A 493 17.82 22.25 -8.78
C GLU A 493 17.61 20.76 -9.05
N ILE A 494 18.64 19.93 -8.82
CA ILE A 494 18.51 18.47 -8.93
C ILE A 494 17.45 17.94 -7.95
N ILE A 495 17.41 18.44 -6.72
CA ILE A 495 16.39 18.05 -5.73
C ILE A 495 14.98 18.41 -6.23
N GLU A 496 14.81 19.58 -6.84
CA GLU A 496 13.52 20.04 -7.39
C GLU A 496 13.06 19.14 -8.56
N VAL A 497 13.95 18.86 -9.52
CA VAL A 497 13.67 17.94 -10.63
C VAL A 497 13.23 16.57 -10.12
N ILE A 498 13.96 16.00 -9.16
CA ILE A 498 13.62 14.69 -8.58
C ILE A 498 12.28 14.78 -7.84
N GLN A 499 12.04 15.86 -7.09
CA GLN A 499 10.80 16.06 -6.35
C GLN A 499 9.59 16.07 -7.28
N ASP A 500 9.66 16.80 -8.38
CA ASP A 500 8.53 16.94 -9.31
C ASP A 500 8.20 15.62 -10.00
N VAL A 501 9.23 14.86 -10.39
CA VAL A 501 9.03 13.52 -10.96
C VAL A 501 8.42 12.57 -9.94
N VAL A 502 8.88 12.60 -8.68
CA VAL A 502 8.27 11.81 -7.61
C VAL A 502 6.81 12.24 -7.42
N GLU A 503 6.51 13.54 -7.41
CA GLU A 503 5.14 14.03 -7.25
C GLU A 503 4.21 13.51 -8.36
N GLN A 504 4.66 13.59 -9.61
CA GLN A 504 3.93 13.06 -10.76
C GLN A 504 3.70 11.55 -10.65
N ALA A 505 4.71 10.77 -10.26
CA ALA A 505 4.58 9.33 -10.09
C ALA A 505 3.57 8.94 -8.98
N TYR A 506 3.51 9.74 -7.90
CA TYR A 506 2.47 9.59 -6.87
C TYR A 506 1.08 9.99 -7.41
N LYS A 507 0.96 11.04 -8.23
CA LYS A 507 -0.32 11.43 -8.88
C LYS A 507 -0.86 10.31 -9.77
N GLU A 508 0.00 9.64 -10.54
CA GLU A 508 -0.40 8.47 -11.33
C GLU A 508 -0.90 7.32 -10.45
N SER A 509 -0.24 7.07 -9.33
CA SER A 509 -0.68 6.06 -8.35
C SER A 509 -2.02 6.40 -7.70
N VAL A 510 -2.31 7.69 -7.51
CA VAL A 510 -3.60 8.21 -7.03
C VAL A 510 -4.68 7.98 -8.09
N PHE A 511 -4.40 8.33 -9.34
CA PHE A 511 -5.30 8.16 -10.47
C PHE A 511 -5.64 6.68 -10.74
N ALA A 512 -4.64 5.80 -10.70
CA ALA A 512 -4.81 4.37 -10.91
C ALA A 512 -5.72 3.70 -9.86
N LEU A 513 -5.91 4.34 -8.71
CA LEU A 513 -6.84 3.91 -7.67
C LEU A 513 -8.11 4.75 -7.64
N SER A 514 -8.27 5.75 -8.50
CA SER A 514 -9.37 6.72 -8.45
C SER A 514 -9.50 7.36 -7.06
N HIS A 515 -8.38 7.67 -6.39
CA HIS A 515 -8.42 8.39 -5.12
C HIS A 515 -8.52 9.88 -5.36
N GLN A 516 -9.37 10.58 -4.58
CA GLN A 516 -9.46 12.04 -4.61
C GLN A 516 -8.34 12.73 -3.81
N ASN A 517 -7.61 11.99 -2.99
CA ASN A 517 -6.64 12.56 -2.06
C ASN A 517 -5.35 11.72 -2.01
N MET A 518 -4.22 12.37 -2.34
CA MET A 518 -2.90 11.75 -2.36
C MET A 518 -2.46 11.18 -1.01
N ASN A 519 -2.76 11.88 0.10
CA ASN A 519 -2.40 11.43 1.45
C ASN A 519 -3.05 10.07 1.79
N THR A 520 -4.24 9.79 1.25
CA THR A 520 -4.87 8.47 1.42
C THR A 520 -4.04 7.37 0.75
N THR A 521 -3.55 7.63 -0.47
CA THR A 521 -2.67 6.73 -1.23
C THR A 521 -1.33 6.52 -0.51
N ILE A 522 -0.66 7.61 -0.12
CA ILE A 522 0.61 7.58 0.61
C ILE A 522 0.48 6.75 1.89
N LYS A 523 -0.50 7.06 2.74
CA LYS A 523 -0.66 6.42 4.05
C LYS A 523 -0.97 4.91 3.97
N SER A 524 -1.74 4.51 2.97
CA SER A 524 -2.47 3.23 3.04
C SER A 524 -2.13 2.24 1.93
N TYR A 525 -1.59 2.70 0.80
CA TYR A 525 -1.51 1.89 -0.42
C TYR A 525 -0.11 1.72 -0.99
N ILE A 526 0.76 2.71 -0.85
CA ILE A 526 2.13 2.65 -1.39
C ILE A 526 3.07 2.02 -0.36
N ASN A 527 3.95 1.12 -0.83
CA ASN A 527 5.10 0.69 -0.06
C ASN A 527 6.22 1.75 -0.14
N PRO A 528 6.62 2.36 1.00
CA PRO A 528 7.62 3.42 1.02
C PRO A 528 9.01 2.96 0.57
N GLN A 529 9.29 1.65 0.60
CA GLN A 529 10.56 1.10 0.13
C GLN A 529 10.87 1.45 -1.34
N VAL A 530 9.84 1.70 -2.17
CA VAL A 530 10.04 2.14 -3.56
C VAL A 530 10.73 3.50 -3.60
N LEU A 531 10.17 4.48 -2.89
CA LEU A 531 10.74 5.82 -2.83
C LEU A 531 12.11 5.81 -2.14
N LEU A 532 12.25 5.10 -1.02
CA LEU A 532 13.52 5.02 -0.29
C LEU A 532 14.63 4.41 -1.15
N ASN A 533 14.35 3.36 -1.92
CA ASN A 533 15.32 2.74 -2.81
C ASN A 533 15.69 3.65 -4.00
N PHE A 534 14.70 4.33 -4.60
CA PHE A 534 14.94 5.27 -5.67
C PHE A 534 15.86 6.42 -5.22
N LEU A 535 15.54 7.04 -4.08
CA LEU A 535 16.34 8.13 -3.51
C LEU A 535 17.76 7.69 -3.10
N ALA A 536 17.92 6.45 -2.65
CA ALA A 536 19.22 5.93 -2.23
C ALA A 536 20.14 5.54 -3.38
N THR A 537 19.60 5.17 -4.54
CA THR A 537 20.38 4.60 -5.66
C THR A 537 20.47 5.51 -6.88
N GLY A 538 19.55 6.48 -7.01
CA GLY A 538 19.41 7.25 -8.24
C GLY A 538 18.84 6.45 -9.42
N THR A 539 18.39 5.22 -9.17
CA THR A 539 17.89 4.29 -10.20
C THR A 539 16.60 3.62 -9.75
N VAL A 540 15.80 3.19 -10.71
CA VAL A 540 14.53 2.50 -10.49
C VAL A 540 14.72 1.02 -10.79
N ALA A 541 14.35 0.16 -9.85
CA ALA A 541 14.44 -1.28 -10.07
C ALA A 541 13.46 -1.76 -11.15
N GLU A 542 13.86 -2.79 -11.90
CA GLU A 542 13.01 -3.39 -12.94
C GLU A 542 11.74 -4.03 -12.39
N LYS A 543 11.83 -4.60 -11.19
CA LYS A 543 10.74 -5.34 -10.55
C LYS A 543 10.59 -4.95 -9.10
N LEU A 544 9.36 -5.01 -8.59
CA LEU A 544 9.07 -4.66 -7.21
C LEU A 544 9.72 -5.65 -6.22
N GLU A 545 9.92 -6.89 -6.63
CA GLU A 545 10.64 -7.94 -5.91
C GLU A 545 12.07 -7.51 -5.54
N ASP A 546 12.76 -6.81 -6.46
CA ASP A 546 14.13 -6.32 -6.25
C ASP A 546 14.22 -5.22 -5.19
N ILE A 547 13.08 -4.62 -4.84
CA ILE A 547 12.98 -3.59 -3.81
C ILE A 547 12.50 -4.22 -2.51
N VAL A 548 11.41 -4.98 -2.57
CA VAL A 548 10.66 -5.41 -1.39
C VAL A 548 11.29 -6.65 -0.71
N LEU A 549 11.99 -7.49 -1.47
CA LEU A 549 12.62 -8.72 -0.95
C LEU A 549 14.09 -8.55 -0.59
N LYS A 550 14.72 -7.45 -0.98
CA LYS A 550 16.14 -7.18 -0.74
C LYS A 550 16.34 -6.21 0.42
N ASP A 551 17.52 -6.30 1.02
CA ASP A 551 17.98 -5.35 2.02
C ASP A 551 18.20 -3.97 1.37
N GLN A 552 17.87 -2.92 2.12
CA GLN A 552 17.99 -1.54 1.66
C GLN A 552 18.82 -0.70 2.64
N LYS A 553 19.34 0.42 2.15
CA LYS A 553 19.96 1.45 2.98
C LYS A 553 19.10 2.71 2.97
N LEU A 554 19.09 3.42 4.09
CA LEU A 554 18.52 4.76 4.19
C LEU A 554 19.63 5.77 3.89
N VAL A 555 19.71 6.21 2.64
CA VAL A 555 20.69 7.18 2.17
C VAL A 555 19.98 8.11 1.18
N PHE A 556 20.38 9.37 1.15
CA PHE A 556 20.07 10.28 0.06
C PHE A 556 21.28 11.17 -0.17
N ASP A 557 21.77 11.17 -1.40
CA ASP A 557 22.87 12.01 -1.84
C ASP A 557 22.59 12.43 -3.30
N PRO A 558 22.35 13.71 -3.61
CA PRO A 558 22.16 14.17 -4.98
C PRO A 558 23.30 13.72 -5.92
N GLN A 559 24.50 13.48 -5.39
CA GLN A 559 25.65 13.01 -6.17
C GLN A 559 25.41 11.65 -6.85
N VAL A 560 24.59 10.76 -6.29
CA VAL A 560 24.27 9.50 -6.98
C VAL A 560 23.50 9.77 -8.27
N PHE A 561 22.62 10.78 -8.30
CA PHE A 561 21.88 11.16 -9.51
C PHE A 561 22.81 11.80 -10.54
N ILE A 562 23.71 12.69 -10.12
CA ILE A 562 24.74 13.29 -11.00
C ILE A 562 25.59 12.20 -11.65
N THR A 563 26.04 11.22 -10.86
CA THR A 563 26.87 10.12 -11.37
C THR A 563 26.15 9.31 -12.44
N GLN A 564 24.87 9.01 -12.24
CA GLN A 564 24.04 8.29 -13.22
C GLN A 564 23.78 9.15 -14.47
N ALA A 565 23.55 10.45 -14.30
CA ALA A 565 23.32 11.40 -15.38
C ALA A 565 24.55 11.60 -16.27
N LEU A 566 25.74 11.75 -15.68
CA LEU A 566 27.00 11.87 -16.44
C LEU A 566 27.31 10.61 -17.25
N ALA A 567 27.09 9.43 -16.67
CA ALA A 567 27.26 8.16 -17.38
C ALA A 567 26.28 8.03 -18.56
N TYR A 568 25.04 8.48 -18.37
CA TYR A 568 24.03 8.52 -19.42
C TYR A 568 24.37 9.51 -20.53
N GLY A 569 24.64 10.77 -20.18
CA GLY A 569 24.98 11.83 -21.12
C GLY A 569 26.23 11.51 -21.95
N SER A 570 27.28 10.96 -21.32
CA SER A 570 28.48 10.52 -22.03
C SER A 570 28.19 9.45 -23.08
N ALA A 571 27.33 8.47 -22.75
CA ALA A 571 26.93 7.42 -23.69
C ALA A 571 26.07 7.96 -24.85
N ILE A 572 25.23 8.97 -24.58
CA ILE A 572 24.42 9.63 -25.61
C ILE A 572 25.29 10.51 -26.52
N GLU A 573 26.21 11.30 -25.97
CA GLU A 573 27.16 12.11 -26.75
C GLU A 573 28.07 11.23 -27.63
N GLU A 574 28.48 10.05 -27.16
CA GLU A 574 29.23 9.06 -27.97
C GLU A 574 28.39 8.53 -29.15
N LEU A 575 27.09 8.32 -28.95
CA LEU A 575 26.19 7.77 -29.97
C LEU A 575 25.75 8.80 -31.01
N TYR A 576 25.52 10.05 -30.60
CA TYR A 576 24.85 11.07 -31.43
C TYR A 576 25.66 12.35 -31.66
N GLY A 577 26.80 12.52 -30.98
CA GLY A 577 27.64 13.72 -31.04
C GLY A 577 27.23 14.80 -30.02
N PRO A 578 28.10 15.79 -29.75
CA PRO A 578 27.91 16.80 -28.70
C PRO A 578 26.82 17.85 -29.00
N GLU A 579 26.34 17.94 -30.26
CA GLU A 579 25.40 18.98 -30.71
C GLU A 579 23.94 18.53 -30.80
N THR A 580 23.61 17.25 -30.61
CA THR A 580 22.23 16.74 -30.79
C THR A 580 21.35 16.84 -29.54
N TYR A 581 21.79 17.53 -28.50
CA TYR A 581 21.04 17.69 -27.24
C TYR A 581 20.14 18.93 -27.21
N THR A 582 19.84 19.54 -28.37
CA THR A 582 18.88 20.64 -28.45
C THR A 582 17.47 20.08 -28.60
N GLY A 583 16.70 20.07 -27.50
CA GLY A 583 15.24 19.99 -27.54
C GLY A 583 14.61 18.70 -26.98
N PHE A 584 14.82 18.41 -25.70
CA PHE A 584 13.89 17.55 -24.95
C PHE A 584 12.75 18.34 -24.27
N GLU A 585 12.83 19.69 -24.27
CA GLU A 585 11.82 20.57 -23.66
C GLU A 585 10.50 20.62 -24.46
N ASP A 586 10.56 20.69 -25.79
CA ASP A 586 9.33 20.91 -26.58
C ASP A 586 8.56 19.62 -26.92
N ASP A 587 9.24 18.53 -27.24
CA ASP A 587 8.55 17.35 -27.78
C ASP A 587 8.03 16.38 -26.72
N ILE A 588 8.57 16.35 -25.49
CA ILE A 588 8.08 15.43 -24.45
C ILE A 588 6.94 16.05 -23.64
N GLU A 589 7.05 17.31 -23.20
CA GLU A 589 5.92 17.97 -22.57
C GLU A 589 4.79 18.12 -23.57
N GLU A 590 5.03 18.62 -24.79
CA GLU A 590 3.95 18.78 -25.76
C GLU A 590 3.44 17.44 -26.30
N ALA A 591 4.25 16.39 -26.51
CA ALA A 591 3.71 15.09 -26.95
C ALA A 591 3.09 14.26 -25.83
N MET A 592 3.52 14.38 -24.56
CA MET A 592 2.86 13.72 -23.43
C MET A 592 1.60 14.48 -23.00
N PHE A 593 1.63 15.83 -22.93
CA PHE A 593 0.43 16.63 -22.71
C PHE A 593 -0.52 16.61 -23.91
N LYS A 594 -0.07 16.66 -25.18
CA LYS A 594 -0.97 16.42 -26.34
C LYS A 594 -1.49 15.00 -26.35
N LYS A 595 -0.70 13.94 -26.09
CA LYS A 595 -1.28 12.58 -26.05
C LYS A 595 -2.31 12.42 -24.94
N ALA A 596 -2.10 13.03 -23.78
CA ALA A 596 -3.05 13.01 -22.68
C ALA A 596 -4.26 13.91 -22.93
N SER A 597 -4.06 15.16 -23.38
CA SER A 597 -5.12 16.14 -23.64
C SER A 597 -5.92 15.82 -24.91
N VAL A 598 -5.29 15.32 -25.98
CA VAL A 598 -5.99 14.82 -27.19
C VAL A 598 -6.76 13.53 -26.87
N ARG A 599 -6.24 12.64 -26.02
CA ARG A 599 -7.04 11.50 -25.52
C ARG A 599 -8.24 11.99 -24.71
N LEU A 600 -8.04 12.85 -23.71
CA LEU A 600 -9.11 13.38 -22.87
C LEU A 600 -10.13 14.21 -23.67
N SER A 601 -9.69 15.05 -24.60
CA SER A 601 -10.56 15.90 -25.43
C SER A 601 -11.30 15.09 -26.49
N SER A 602 -10.69 14.04 -27.07
CA SER A 602 -11.39 13.12 -27.98
C SER A 602 -12.44 12.26 -27.26
N ILE A 603 -12.19 11.92 -25.99
CA ILE A 603 -13.13 11.22 -25.12
C ILE A 603 -14.28 12.17 -24.76
N ILE A 604 -14.00 13.36 -24.22
CA ILE A 604 -15.02 14.38 -23.86
C ILE A 604 -15.83 14.82 -25.09
N SER A 605 -15.20 15.02 -26.25
CA SER A 605 -15.88 15.38 -27.50
C SER A 605 -16.79 14.27 -28.02
N ARG A 606 -16.38 12.99 -27.95
CA ARG A 606 -17.24 11.83 -28.28
C ARG A 606 -18.37 11.61 -27.28
N PHE A 607 -18.18 11.99 -26.02
CA PHE A 607 -19.22 11.91 -24.99
C PHE A 607 -20.27 13.02 -25.15
N LEU A 608 -19.86 14.25 -25.44
CA LEU A 608 -20.79 15.37 -25.67
C LEU A 608 -21.58 15.24 -26.98
N SER A 609 -21.03 14.55 -27.99
CA SER A 609 -21.74 14.29 -29.26
C SER A 609 -22.69 13.08 -29.22
N ASN A 610 -22.59 12.21 -28.20
CA ASN A 610 -23.52 11.09 -27.98
C ASN A 610 -24.57 11.36 -26.87
N ALA A 611 -24.50 12.51 -26.19
CA ALA A 611 -25.50 12.94 -25.21
C ALA A 611 -26.59 13.86 -25.81
N PHE A 612 -26.48 14.17 -27.11
CA PHE A 612 -27.44 14.99 -27.87
C PHE A 612 -27.93 14.31 -29.17
N ILE A 613 -28.15 12.99 -29.13
CA ILE A 613 -28.93 12.26 -30.14
C ILE A 613 -29.91 11.33 -29.44
#